data_AF-A0A3D4WQC4-F1
#
_entry.id   AF-A0A3D4WQC4-F1
#
_cell.length_a   1.000
_cell.length_b   1.000
_cell.length_c   1.000
_cell.angle_alpha   90.00
_cell.angle_beta   90.00
_cell.angle_gamma   90.00
#
_symmetry.space_group_name_H-M   'P 1'
#
loop_
_entity.id
_entity.type
_entity.pdbx_description
1 polymer ?
#
loop_
_entity_poly.entity_id
_entity_poly.type
_entity_poly.pdbx_seq_one_letter_code
_entity_poly.pdbx_strand_id
1 'polypeptide(L)'
;MMVVTTDHIPGQKVIRVLGRVLGVTAQRRIPVEAGVPWGRDVPSTLLKDTLKAWRQDAVDNMTEAAHGRGANAVLGMRFDHREVGESWVEICAYGTAVVLAGESKRRLPVPGWETRNIDWKGEEDAAESLERQT
;
A
#
# COMPACT_ATOMS: atom_id res chain seq x y z
N MET A 1 -5.74 0.24 -11.00
CA MET A 1 -6.66 1.17 -10.31
C MET A 1 -5.96 1.80 -9.12
N MET A 2 -6.23 3.07 -8.77
CA MET A 2 -5.68 3.66 -7.55
C MET A 2 -6.45 3.18 -6.31
N VAL A 3 -5.75 2.67 -5.29
CA VAL A 3 -6.36 2.24 -4.03
C VAL A 3 -5.60 2.90 -2.89
N VAL A 4 -6.32 3.58 -2.01
CA VAL A 4 -5.70 4.29 -0.88
C VAL A 4 -6.43 4.00 0.41
N THR A 5 -5.70 4.05 1.52
CA THR A 5 -6.25 3.95 2.87
C THR A 5 -6.78 5.30 3.37
N THR A 6 -6.44 6.41 2.72
CA THR A 6 -6.99 7.72 3.05
C THR A 6 -8.41 7.89 2.50
N ASP A 7 -9.20 8.75 3.15
CA ASP A 7 -10.57 9.05 2.69
C ASP A 7 -10.60 10.08 1.55
N HIS A 8 -9.47 10.71 1.25
CA HIS A 8 -9.29 11.64 0.14
C HIS A 8 -7.86 11.57 -0.41
N ILE A 9 -7.69 12.05 -1.64
CA ILE A 9 -6.38 12.14 -2.32
C ILE A 9 -6.10 13.62 -2.61
N PRO A 10 -5.01 14.19 -2.07
CA PRO A 10 -4.65 15.58 -2.33
C PRO A 10 -4.54 15.87 -3.84
N GLY A 11 -5.15 16.97 -4.28
CA GLY A 11 -5.12 17.39 -5.69
C GLY A 11 -6.10 16.66 -6.62
N GLN A 12 -6.81 15.63 -6.14
CA GLN A 12 -7.86 14.93 -6.88
C GLN A 12 -9.24 15.17 -6.27
N LYS A 13 -10.26 15.35 -7.13
CA LYS A 13 -11.64 15.58 -6.72
C LYS A 13 -12.48 14.34 -7.03
N VAL A 14 -13.25 13.85 -6.07
CA VAL A 14 -14.26 12.81 -6.29
C VAL A 14 -15.41 13.41 -7.11
N ILE A 15 -15.66 12.86 -8.30
CA ILE A 15 -16.78 13.28 -9.17
C ILE A 15 -18.03 12.43 -8.98
N ARG A 16 -17.86 11.18 -8.53
CA ARG A 16 -18.97 10.27 -8.24
C ARG A 16 -18.55 9.23 -7.21
N VAL A 17 -19.45 8.94 -6.27
CA VAL A 17 -19.32 7.82 -5.33
C VAL A 17 -20.17 6.65 -5.86
N LEU A 18 -19.57 5.48 -5.96
CA LEU A 18 -20.20 4.24 -6.46
C LEU A 18 -20.57 3.28 -5.32
N GLY A 19 -20.30 3.69 -4.08
CA GLY A 19 -20.61 2.95 -2.87
C GLY A 19 -19.55 1.92 -2.48
N ARG A 20 -19.91 1.06 -1.52
CA ARG A 20 -19.01 0.06 -0.96
C ARG A 20 -18.65 -1.03 -1.97
N VAL A 21 -17.37 -1.39 -2.01
CA VAL A 21 -16.86 -2.58 -2.69
C VAL A 21 -16.14 -3.50 -1.69
N LEU A 22 -16.15 -4.79 -1.99
CA LEU A 22 -15.52 -5.83 -1.19
C LEU A 22 -14.77 -6.81 -2.10
N GLY A 23 -13.69 -7.37 -1.58
CA GLY A 23 -12.96 -8.47 -2.17
C GLY A 23 -12.61 -9.45 -1.08
N VAL A 24 -12.99 -10.71 -1.27
CA VAL A 24 -12.81 -11.76 -0.27
C VAL A 24 -11.93 -12.85 -0.86
N THR A 25 -11.01 -13.36 -0.06
CA THR A 25 -10.33 -14.62 -0.30
C THR A 25 -10.43 -15.48 0.94
N ALA A 26 -10.52 -16.79 0.77
CA ALA A 26 -10.57 -17.75 1.87
C ALA A 26 -9.48 -18.79 1.66
N GLN A 27 -8.72 -19.07 2.71
CA GLN A 27 -7.64 -20.04 2.67
C GLN A 27 -7.84 -21.09 3.75
N ARG A 28 -7.59 -22.35 3.37
CA ARG A 28 -7.73 -23.47 4.29
C ARG A 28 -6.54 -23.45 5.24
N ARG A 29 -6.82 -23.49 6.55
CA ARG A 29 -5.85 -23.83 7.58
C ARG A 29 -5.37 -25.24 7.31
N ILE A 30 -4.09 -25.38 6.99
CA ILE A 30 -3.47 -26.70 6.84
C ILE A 30 -3.50 -27.37 8.22
N PRO A 31 -4.20 -28.51 8.42
CA PRO A 31 -4.21 -29.19 9.70
C PRO A 31 -2.79 -29.64 10.06
N VAL A 32 -2.41 -29.46 11.32
CA VAL A 32 -1.11 -29.84 11.90
C VAL A 32 -0.88 -31.37 11.88
N GLU A 33 -1.85 -32.16 11.43
CA GLU A 33 -1.85 -33.63 11.48
C GLU A 33 -1.10 -34.32 10.33
N ALA A 34 -0.33 -33.59 9.52
CA ALA A 34 0.49 -34.16 8.44
C ALA A 34 1.97 -34.36 8.82
N GLY A 35 2.31 -34.47 10.11
CA GLY A 35 3.69 -34.71 10.55
C GLY A 35 4.69 -33.60 10.17
N VAL A 36 4.21 -32.45 9.68
CA VAL A 36 5.02 -31.28 9.38
C VAL A 36 5.11 -30.47 10.68
N PRO A 37 6.30 -30.32 11.30
CA PRO A 37 6.43 -29.55 12.52
C PRO A 37 6.26 -28.07 12.19
N TRP A 38 5.03 -27.56 12.26
CA TRP A 38 4.79 -26.13 12.40
C TRP A 38 5.07 -25.76 13.86
N GLY A 39 6.36 -25.59 14.12
CA GLY A 39 6.89 -25.34 15.45
C GLY A 39 8.40 -25.25 15.46
N ARG A 40 8.98 -24.40 14.59
CA ARG A 40 10.21 -23.58 14.81
C ARG A 40 10.90 -23.14 13.52
N ASP A 41 10.76 -23.86 12.41
CA ASP A 41 11.64 -23.67 11.24
C ASP A 41 10.90 -23.41 9.91
N VAL A 42 9.70 -22.81 9.93
CA VAL A 42 9.22 -22.17 8.69
C VAL A 42 10.00 -20.88 8.55
N PRO A 43 10.79 -20.70 7.48
CA PRO A 43 11.46 -19.43 7.24
C PRO A 43 10.41 -18.32 7.30
N SER A 44 10.56 -17.40 8.25
CA SER A 44 9.59 -16.31 8.47
C SER A 44 9.31 -15.50 7.20
N THR A 45 10.22 -15.56 6.23
CA THR A 45 10.10 -15.01 4.87
C THR A 45 9.00 -15.69 4.06
N LEU A 46 8.94 -17.02 4.01
CA LEU A 46 7.92 -17.78 3.25
C LEU A 46 6.51 -17.51 3.78
N LEU A 47 6.36 -17.41 5.10
CA LEU A 47 5.08 -17.07 5.72
C LEU A 47 4.66 -15.63 5.39
N LYS A 48 5.60 -14.68 5.45
CA LYS A 48 5.34 -13.27 5.09
C LYS A 48 4.90 -13.15 3.64
N ASP A 49 5.56 -13.84 2.71
CA ASP A 49 5.25 -13.74 1.29
C ASP A 49 3.91 -14.40 0.96
N THR A 50 3.59 -15.51 1.62
CA THR A 50 2.25 -16.13 1.54
C THR A 50 1.15 -15.18 2.02
N LEU A 51 1.35 -14.55 3.18
CA LEU A 51 0.39 -13.59 3.74
C LEU A 51 0.22 -12.31 2.90
N LYS A 52 1.27 -11.90 2.18
CA LYS A 52 1.19 -10.81 1.20
C LYS A 52 0.38 -11.23 -0.02
N ALA A 53 0.63 -12.43 -0.56
CA ALA A 53 -0.10 -12.95 -1.70
C ALA A 53 -1.61 -13.01 -1.42
N TRP A 54 -2.02 -13.54 -0.27
CA TRP A 54 -3.45 -13.60 0.07
C TRP A 54 -4.09 -12.21 0.22
N ARG A 55 -3.36 -11.24 0.78
CA ARG A 55 -3.84 -9.86 0.84
C ARG A 55 -3.95 -9.24 -0.54
N GLN A 56 -3.02 -9.55 -1.44
CA GLN A 56 -3.06 -9.09 -2.81
C GLN A 56 -4.29 -9.66 -3.54
N ASP A 57 -4.57 -10.96 -3.40
CA ASP A 57 -5.76 -11.59 -3.99
C ASP A 57 -7.06 -10.91 -3.53
N ALA A 58 -7.17 -10.60 -2.22
CA ALA A 58 -8.33 -9.89 -1.69
C ALA A 58 -8.47 -8.48 -2.28
N VAL A 59 -7.35 -7.77 -2.45
CA VAL A 59 -7.32 -6.46 -3.11
C VAL A 59 -7.71 -6.59 -4.57
N ASP A 60 -7.18 -7.56 -5.29
CA ASP A 60 -7.48 -7.76 -6.71
C ASP A 60 -8.97 -8.03 -6.93
N ASN A 61 -9.57 -8.92 -6.14
CA ASN A 61 -11.03 -9.17 -6.15
C ASN A 61 -11.84 -7.90 -5.86
N MET A 62 -11.42 -7.09 -4.88
CA MET A 62 -12.08 -5.80 -4.58
C MET A 62 -11.93 -4.83 -5.75
N THR A 63 -10.76 -4.80 -6.38
CA THR A 63 -10.47 -3.90 -7.50
C THR A 63 -11.25 -4.26 -8.74
N GLU A 64 -11.44 -5.55 -9.02
CA GLU A 64 -12.29 -6.06 -10.09
C GLU A 64 -13.75 -5.66 -9.86
N ALA A 65 -14.26 -5.85 -8.64
CA ALA A 65 -15.62 -5.43 -8.28
C ALA A 65 -15.83 -3.91 -8.44
N ALA A 66 -14.81 -3.10 -8.16
CA ALA A 66 -14.86 -1.66 -8.36
C ALA A 66 -14.78 -1.28 -9.85
N HIS A 67 -13.89 -1.92 -10.61
CA HIS A 67 -13.75 -1.75 -12.06
C HIS A 67 -15.07 -2.08 -12.78
N GLY A 68 -15.74 -3.18 -12.41
CA GLY A 68 -17.03 -3.57 -12.97
C GLY A 68 -18.14 -2.54 -12.75
N ARG A 69 -17.98 -1.62 -11.78
CA ARG A 69 -18.90 -0.50 -11.51
C ARG A 69 -18.48 0.81 -12.18
N GLY A 70 -17.38 0.81 -12.93
CA GLY A 70 -16.82 2.00 -13.57
C GLY A 70 -16.02 2.89 -12.61
N ALA A 71 -15.54 2.35 -11.49
CA ALA A 71 -14.65 3.08 -10.60
C ALA A 71 -13.26 3.21 -11.23
N ASN A 72 -12.56 4.31 -10.93
CA ASN A 72 -11.13 4.46 -11.23
C ASN A 72 -10.28 4.54 -9.96
N ALA A 73 -10.91 4.59 -8.78
CA ALA A 73 -10.23 4.50 -7.50
C ALA A 73 -11.08 3.86 -6.40
N VAL A 74 -10.42 3.38 -5.35
CA VAL A 74 -11.03 2.97 -4.08
C VAL A 74 -10.39 3.78 -2.94
N LEU A 75 -11.23 4.47 -2.16
CA LEU A 75 -10.82 5.26 -1.00
C LEU A 75 -11.16 4.54 0.31
N GLY A 76 -10.48 4.93 1.39
CA GLY A 76 -10.76 4.41 2.73
C GLY A 76 -10.57 2.89 2.82
N MET A 77 -9.66 2.33 2.03
CA MET A 77 -9.46 0.89 1.97
C MET A 77 -8.97 0.35 3.31
N ARG A 78 -9.54 -0.77 3.75
CA ARG A 78 -9.16 -1.48 4.97
C ARG A 78 -9.12 -2.99 4.71
N PHE A 79 -8.41 -3.69 5.58
CA PHE A 79 -8.47 -5.14 5.69
C PHE A 79 -9.25 -5.56 6.92
N ASP A 80 -9.96 -6.67 6.79
CA ASP A 80 -10.47 -7.47 7.89
C ASP A 80 -10.09 -8.94 7.66
N HIS A 81 -9.99 -9.71 8.73
CA HIS A 81 -9.76 -11.16 8.64
C HIS A 81 -10.48 -11.85 9.79
N ARG A 82 -11.01 -13.04 9.51
CA ARG A 82 -11.68 -13.85 10.52
C ARG A 82 -11.53 -15.33 10.22
N GLU A 83 -11.58 -16.12 11.28
CA GLU A 83 -11.70 -17.56 11.15
C GLU A 83 -13.14 -17.92 10.76
N VAL A 84 -13.28 -18.80 9.78
CA VAL A 84 -14.57 -19.30 9.28
C VAL A 84 -14.63 -20.80 9.54
N GLY A 85 -15.43 -21.18 10.54
CA GLY A 85 -15.44 -22.56 11.04
C GLY A 85 -14.09 -22.97 11.63
N GLU A 86 -13.76 -24.25 11.56
CA GLU A 86 -12.57 -24.81 12.24
C GLU A 86 -11.28 -24.78 11.40
N SER A 87 -11.43 -24.52 10.10
CA SER A 87 -10.37 -24.81 9.11
C SER A 87 -10.20 -23.74 8.04
N TRP A 88 -10.87 -22.59 8.11
CA TRP A 88 -10.71 -21.54 7.11
C TRP A 88 -10.37 -20.21 7.76
N VAL A 89 -9.53 -19.45 7.07
CA VAL A 89 -9.28 -18.04 7.39
C VAL A 89 -9.72 -17.23 6.19
N GLU A 90 -10.66 -16.34 6.42
CA GLU A 90 -11.09 -15.33 5.46
C GLU A 90 -10.23 -14.09 5.60
N ILE A 91 -9.80 -13.54 4.46
CA ILE A 91 -9.24 -12.19 4.37
C ILE A 91 -10.15 -11.39 3.45
N CYS A 92 -10.59 -10.23 3.94
CA CYS A 92 -11.47 -9.32 3.24
C CYS A 92 -10.78 -7.95 3.08
N ALA A 93 -10.74 -7.44 1.86
CA ALA A 93 -10.43 -6.06 1.55
C ALA A 93 -11.73 -5.33 1.24
N TYR A 94 -11.93 -4.14 1.79
CA TYR A 94 -13.11 -3.33 1.49
C TYR A 94 -12.78 -1.84 1.48
N GLY A 95 -13.63 -1.07 0.80
CA GLY A 95 -13.51 0.38 0.70
C GLY A 95 -14.66 1.00 -0.07
N THR A 96 -14.50 2.27 -0.44
CA THR A 96 -15.48 3.01 -1.22
C THR A 96 -14.99 3.20 -2.64
N ALA A 97 -15.70 2.61 -3.60
CA ALA A 97 -15.44 2.82 -5.02
C ALA A 97 -15.88 4.22 -5.44
N VAL A 98 -15.00 4.93 -6.13
CA VAL A 98 -15.24 6.29 -6.59
C VAL A 98 -14.75 6.48 -8.02
N VAL A 99 -15.25 7.53 -8.65
CA VAL A 99 -14.65 8.12 -9.84
C VAL A 99 -14.00 9.43 -9.42
N LEU A 100 -12.70 9.55 -9.67
CA LEU A 100 -11.93 10.77 -9.50
C LEU A 100 -11.89 11.53 -10.83
N ALA A 101 -11.88 12.86 -10.74
CA ALA A 101 -11.57 13.71 -11.88
C ALA A 101 -10.19 13.33 -12.41
N GLY A 102 -10.05 13.15 -13.73
CA GLY A 102 -8.80 12.73 -14.37
C GLY A 102 -7.62 13.62 -13.94
N GLU A 103 -6.43 13.03 -13.92
CA GLU A 103 -5.20 13.72 -13.51
C GLU A 103 -5.03 15.02 -14.29
N SER A 104 -5.25 16.14 -13.61
CA SER A 104 -4.62 17.38 -14.02
C SER A 104 -3.12 17.15 -13.84
N LYS A 105 -2.36 17.10 -14.94
CA LYS A 105 -0.90 17.22 -14.95
C LYS A 105 -0.49 18.61 -14.43
N ARG A 106 -0.91 18.98 -13.21
CA ARG A 106 -0.35 20.10 -12.48
C ARG A 106 1.02 19.65 -12.03
N ARG A 107 1.99 19.89 -12.91
CA ARG A 107 3.41 19.92 -12.59
C ARG A 107 3.53 20.81 -11.36
N LEU A 108 3.90 20.23 -10.21
CA LEU A 108 4.17 21.03 -9.02
C LEU A 108 5.21 22.08 -9.44
N PRO A 109 5.05 23.36 -9.07
CA PRO A 109 6.11 24.31 -9.27
C PRO A 109 7.32 23.78 -8.50
N VAL A 110 8.36 23.39 -9.23
CA VAL A 110 9.66 23.12 -8.61
C VAL A 110 10.03 24.39 -7.85
N PRO A 111 10.22 24.34 -6.52
CA PRO A 111 10.66 25.52 -5.79
C PRO A 111 11.96 26.02 -6.42
N GLY A 112 12.03 27.31 -6.75
CA GLY A 112 13.13 27.93 -7.51
C GLY A 112 14.50 27.95 -6.83
N TRP A 113 14.72 27.12 -5.81
CA TRP A 113 16.01 26.92 -5.16
C TRP A 113 16.82 25.75 -5.75
N GLU A 114 16.20 24.83 -6.49
CA GLU A 114 16.87 23.64 -7.05
C GLU A 114 17.63 23.88 -8.38
N THR A 115 17.64 25.09 -8.94
CA THR A 115 18.46 25.41 -10.15
C THR A 115 19.70 26.26 -9.85
N ARG A 116 20.04 26.49 -8.58
CA ARG A 116 21.37 27.02 -8.26
C ARG A 116 22.26 25.83 -7.97
N ASN A 117 23.19 25.55 -8.89
CA ASN A 117 24.33 24.67 -8.65
C ASN A 117 24.93 25.03 -7.29
N ILE A 118 24.66 24.22 -6.27
CA ILE A 118 25.39 24.29 -5.02
C ILE A 118 26.72 23.60 -5.33
N ASP A 119 27.70 24.40 -5.74
CA ASP A 119 29.10 24.00 -5.75
C ASP A 119 29.53 23.89 -4.28
N TRP A 120 29.33 22.71 -3.71
CA TRP A 120 29.63 22.41 -2.31
C TRP A 120 31.16 22.35 -2.14
N LYS A 121 31.78 23.45 -1.69
CA LYS A 121 33.19 23.52 -1.27
C LYS A 121 33.42 23.07 0.18
N GLY A 122 32.71 22.04 0.64
CA GLY A 122 32.73 21.63 2.06
C GLY A 122 33.89 20.74 2.49
N GLU A 123 35.12 20.97 2.00
CA GLU A 123 36.32 20.29 2.52
C GLU A 123 37.48 21.24 2.84
N GLU A 124 37.56 22.42 2.20
CA GLU A 124 38.65 23.39 2.47
C GLU A 124 38.38 24.22 3.75
N ASP A 125 37.13 24.62 4.00
CA ASP A 125 36.78 25.51 5.12
C ASP A 125 36.84 24.84 6.51
N ALA A 126 36.73 23.51 6.55
CA ALA A 126 36.80 22.75 7.80
C ALA A 126 38.25 22.56 8.28
N ALA A 127 39.22 22.50 7.37
CA ALA A 127 40.63 22.34 7.70
C ALA A 127 41.22 23.64 8.29
N GLU A 128 40.85 24.80 7.75
CA GLU A 128 41.38 26.11 8.20
C GLU A 128 40.88 26.51 9.61
N SER A 129 39.76 25.93 10.05
CA SER A 129 39.20 26.19 11.39
C SER A 129 39.89 25.38 12.49
N LEU A 130 40.58 24.28 12.16
CA LEU A 130 41.27 23.41 13.11
C LEU A 130 42.72 23.87 13.38
N GLU A 131 43.40 24.48 12.40
CA GLU A 131 44.78 24.98 12.59
C GLU A 131 44.85 26.28 13.42
N ARG A 132 43.75 27.01 13.60
CA ARG A 132 43.72 28.24 14.43
C ARG A 132 43.49 27.99 15.93
N GLN A 133 43.42 26.73 16.36
CA GLN A 133 43.22 26.36 17.78
C GLN A 133 44.37 25.53 18.39
N THR A 134 45.53 25.48 17.74
CA THR A 134 46.78 24.92 18.32
C THR A 134 47.91 25.94 18.28
#